data_AF-A0A3D6BT08-F1
#
_entry.id   AF-A0A3D6BT08-F1
#
_cell.length_a   1.000
_cell.length_b   1.000
_cell.length_c   1.000
_cell.angle_alpha   90.00
_cell.angle_beta   90.00
_cell.angle_gamma   90.00
#
_symmetry.space_group_name_H-M   'P 1'
#
loop_
_entity.id
_entity.type
_entity.pdbx_description
1 polymer ?
#
loop_
_entity_poly.entity_id
_entity_poly.type
_entity_poly.pdbx_seq_one_letter_code
_entity_poly.pdbx_strand_id
1 'polypeptide(L)'
;MSVQTQPKVLPTTYSQDDAFEASVKYFNGDDLAARVWINKYALKDSEGNLYELTPNDMHRRIAKEIARIESRYPNPLSEETIFDLIKDFKYIVPQGSPMAGIGNPYQIASLSNCFVIGNEGNSDSYGGIMKIDQEQVQLMKRRGGVGHDLSHIRPKGSPVKNSALTSTGIVPFMERYSNSTREVAQDGRRGALMLSVSINHPDSEDFIDAKLEQGKVTGANVSVRIDDEFMKAVKANSTYTQKYPIFSSNPKFSKTIEANKLWKKIVH
;
A
#
# COMPACT_ATOMS: atom_id res chain seq x y z
N MET A 1 -22.11 -47.69 -3.61
CA MET A 1 -20.86 -47.42 -4.33
C MET A 1 -19.95 -46.66 -3.39
N SER A 2 -18.89 -47.30 -2.91
CA SER A 2 -17.86 -46.69 -2.07
C SER A 2 -17.08 -45.67 -2.91
N VAL A 3 -17.14 -44.40 -2.50
CA VAL A 3 -16.30 -43.34 -3.08
C VAL A 3 -14.87 -43.66 -2.65
N GLN A 4 -14.08 -44.23 -3.55
CA GLN A 4 -12.63 -44.35 -3.37
C GLN A 4 -12.05 -42.94 -3.32
N THR A 5 -11.74 -42.45 -2.11
CA THR A 5 -10.90 -41.26 -1.95
C THR A 5 -9.52 -41.63 -2.45
N GLN A 6 -9.14 -41.11 -3.62
CA GLN A 6 -7.78 -41.22 -4.12
C GLN A 6 -6.81 -40.72 -3.04
N PRO A 7 -5.68 -41.41 -2.81
CA PRO A 7 -4.69 -40.97 -1.83
C PRO A 7 -4.19 -39.59 -2.26
N LYS A 8 -4.45 -38.58 -1.43
CA LYS A 8 -4.01 -37.21 -1.64
C LYS A 8 -2.48 -37.22 -1.50
N VAL A 9 -1.77 -37.25 -2.64
CA VAL A 9 -0.30 -37.17 -2.66
C VAL A 9 0.09 -35.95 -1.85
N LEU A 10 0.85 -36.17 -0.77
CA LEU A 10 1.33 -35.07 0.05
C LEU A 10 2.27 -34.23 -0.83
N PRO A 11 2.06 -32.90 -0.88
CA PRO A 11 2.94 -32.03 -1.66
C PRO A 11 4.38 -32.15 -1.16
N THR A 12 5.33 -32.25 -2.08
CA THR A 12 6.76 -32.28 -1.76
C THR A 12 7.15 -30.99 -1.06
N THR A 13 7.89 -31.12 0.05
CA THR A 13 8.45 -30.00 0.80
C THR A 13 9.98 -30.03 0.73
N TYR A 14 10.59 -28.85 0.90
CA TYR A 14 12.03 -28.65 0.87
C TYR A 14 12.53 -28.07 2.19
N SER A 15 13.76 -28.41 2.57
CA SER A 15 14.42 -27.73 3.68
C SER A 15 14.82 -26.30 3.27
N GLN A 16 15.03 -25.41 4.25
CA GLN A 16 15.52 -24.07 3.94
C GLN A 16 16.92 -24.10 3.31
N ASP A 17 17.78 -25.00 3.75
CA ASP A 17 19.16 -25.11 3.25
C ASP A 17 19.17 -25.57 1.79
N ASP A 18 18.37 -26.59 1.44
CA ASP A 18 18.29 -27.08 0.06
C ASP A 18 17.78 -25.99 -0.90
N ALA A 19 16.72 -25.28 -0.51
CA ALA A 19 16.17 -24.19 -1.30
C ALA A 19 17.13 -22.99 -1.37
N PHE A 20 17.91 -22.75 -0.32
CA PHE A 20 18.92 -21.71 -0.30
C PHE A 20 20.07 -22.02 -1.26
N GLU A 21 20.67 -23.21 -1.19
CA GLU A 21 21.73 -23.62 -2.10
C GLU A 21 21.27 -23.60 -3.56
N ALA A 22 20.08 -24.14 -3.83
CA ALA A 22 19.50 -24.16 -5.17
C ALA A 22 19.22 -22.75 -5.71
N SER A 23 18.76 -21.84 -4.85
CA SER A 23 18.49 -20.44 -5.22
C SER A 23 19.76 -19.63 -5.42
N VAL A 24 20.79 -19.84 -4.61
CA VAL A 24 22.11 -19.21 -4.81
C VAL A 24 22.66 -19.60 -6.19
N LYS A 25 22.56 -20.88 -6.55
CA LYS A 25 22.95 -21.34 -7.89
C LYS A 25 22.11 -20.66 -8.98
N TYR A 26 20.80 -20.53 -8.77
CA TYR A 26 19.91 -19.84 -9.71
C TYR A 26 20.31 -18.38 -9.93
N PHE A 27 20.65 -17.66 -8.86
CA PHE A 27 21.09 -16.27 -8.92
C PHE A 27 22.60 -16.09 -9.13
N ASN A 28 23.29 -17.08 -9.72
CA ASN A 28 24.72 -17.01 -10.05
C ASN A 28 25.64 -16.62 -8.86
N GLY A 29 25.30 -17.08 -7.66
CA GLY A 29 26.06 -16.81 -6.43
C GLY A 29 25.53 -15.67 -5.56
N ASP A 30 24.45 -14.98 -5.95
CA ASP A 30 23.87 -13.90 -5.13
C ASP A 30 23.06 -14.44 -3.94
N ASP A 31 23.72 -14.46 -2.77
CA ASP A 31 23.14 -14.82 -1.47
C ASP A 31 21.94 -13.94 -1.09
N LEU A 32 22.00 -12.63 -1.33
CA LEU A 32 20.96 -11.70 -0.91
C LEU A 32 19.68 -11.95 -1.72
N ALA A 33 19.80 -12.12 -3.04
CA ALA A 33 18.68 -12.44 -3.91
C ALA A 33 18.01 -13.76 -3.50
N ALA A 34 18.83 -14.80 -3.22
CA ALA A 34 18.35 -16.09 -2.73
C ALA A 34 17.57 -15.96 -1.42
N ARG A 35 18.13 -15.29 -0.41
CA ARG A 35 17.45 -15.06 0.88
C ARG A 35 16.17 -14.26 0.73
N VAL A 36 16.16 -13.23 -0.11
CA VAL A 36 14.97 -12.42 -0.37
C VAL A 36 13.86 -13.27 -1.00
N TRP A 37 14.20 -14.11 -1.98
CA TRP A 37 13.23 -14.98 -2.63
C TRP A 37 12.61 -15.99 -1.66
N ILE A 38 13.43 -16.75 -0.93
CA ILE A 38 12.97 -17.76 0.03
C ILE A 38 12.06 -17.13 1.09
N ASN A 39 12.48 -16.00 1.65
CA ASN A 39 11.74 -15.39 2.75
C ASN A 39 10.42 -14.75 2.28
N LYS A 40 10.40 -14.17 1.08
CA LYS A 40 9.29 -13.28 0.68
C LYS A 40 8.35 -13.84 -0.39
N TYR A 41 8.82 -14.75 -1.24
CA TYR A 41 8.13 -15.13 -2.49
C TYR A 41 7.96 -16.62 -2.69
N ALA A 42 8.87 -17.44 -2.18
CA ALA A 42 8.74 -18.89 -2.24
C ALA A 42 7.47 -19.35 -1.51
N LEU A 43 6.78 -20.33 -2.10
CA LEU A 43 5.50 -20.82 -1.59
C LEU A 43 5.69 -21.54 -0.25
N LYS A 44 5.02 -21.03 0.80
CA LYS A 44 5.05 -21.58 2.14
C LYS A 44 3.69 -21.54 2.83
N ASP A 45 3.44 -22.50 3.71
CA ASP A 45 2.27 -22.50 4.59
C ASP A 45 2.55 -21.81 5.94
N SER A 46 1.58 -21.88 6.85
CA SER A 46 1.68 -21.29 8.20
C SER A 46 2.59 -22.05 9.14
N GLU A 47 2.95 -23.30 8.83
CA GLU A 47 3.87 -24.11 9.62
C GLU A 47 5.33 -23.91 9.17
N GLY A 48 5.53 -23.18 8.07
CA GLY A 48 6.85 -22.88 7.50
C GLY A 48 7.33 -23.93 6.52
N ASN A 49 6.47 -24.88 6.12
CA ASN A 49 6.81 -25.86 5.09
C ASN A 49 6.98 -25.14 3.75
N LEU A 50 8.13 -25.37 3.09
CA LEU A 50 8.47 -24.74 1.82
C LEU A 50 8.16 -25.69 0.66
N TYR A 51 7.47 -25.20 -0.36
CA TYR A 51 6.95 -26.01 -1.47
C TYR A 51 7.62 -25.73 -2.82
N GLU A 52 8.59 -24.81 -2.85
CA GLU A 52 9.33 -24.39 -4.03
C GLU A 52 10.83 -24.46 -3.74
N LEU A 53 11.60 -25.14 -4.61
CA LEU A 53 13.03 -25.31 -4.44
C LEU A 53 13.81 -24.16 -5.08
N THR A 54 13.32 -23.65 -6.20
CA THR A 54 13.96 -22.59 -6.99
C THR A 54 12.96 -21.53 -7.44
N PRO A 55 13.43 -20.33 -7.83
CA PRO A 55 12.57 -19.32 -8.45
C PRO A 55 11.83 -19.79 -9.70
N ASN A 56 12.34 -20.80 -10.42
CA ASN A 56 11.61 -21.40 -11.54
C ASN A 56 10.36 -22.17 -11.10
N ASP A 57 10.31 -22.73 -9.90
CA ASP A 57 9.09 -23.36 -9.38
C ASP A 57 8.01 -22.30 -9.14
N MET A 58 8.40 -21.14 -8.60
CA MET A 58 7.52 -19.96 -8.50
C MET A 58 7.04 -19.50 -9.89
N HIS A 59 7.94 -19.37 -10.86
CA HIS A 59 7.55 -19.01 -12.23
C HIS A 59 6.56 -20.03 -12.80
N ARG A 60 6.77 -21.33 -12.60
CA ARG A 60 5.83 -22.38 -13.03
C ARG A 60 4.47 -22.24 -12.36
N ARG A 61 4.41 -22.01 -11.04
CA ARG A 61 3.16 -21.74 -10.32
C ARG A 61 2.40 -20.57 -10.94
N ILE A 62 3.08 -19.45 -11.19
CA ILE A 62 2.49 -18.25 -11.77
C ILE A 62 1.97 -18.54 -13.18
N ALA A 63 2.80 -19.15 -14.03
CA ALA A 63 2.47 -19.46 -15.42
C ALA A 63 1.25 -20.40 -15.51
N LYS A 64 1.20 -21.45 -14.69
CA LYS A 64 0.09 -22.39 -14.62
C LYS A 64 -1.22 -21.72 -14.26
N GLU A 65 -1.21 -20.84 -13.26
CA GLU A 65 -2.43 -20.15 -12.83
C GLU A 65 -2.92 -19.13 -13.86
N ILE A 66 -2.00 -18.42 -14.52
CA ILE A 66 -2.35 -17.53 -15.64
C ILE A 66 -2.91 -18.36 -16.80
N ALA A 67 -2.25 -19.44 -17.21
CA ALA A 67 -2.71 -20.32 -18.30
C ALA A 67 -4.11 -20.90 -18.03
N ARG A 68 -4.40 -21.24 -16.76
CA ARG A 68 -5.73 -21.69 -16.32
C ARG A 68 -6.81 -20.63 -16.60
N ILE A 69 -6.52 -19.35 -16.40
CA ILE A 69 -7.44 -18.25 -16.70
C ILE A 69 -7.48 -17.95 -18.21
N GLU A 70 -6.33 -17.93 -18.88
CA GLU A 70 -6.17 -17.72 -20.32
C GLU A 70 -7.02 -18.69 -21.14
N SER A 71 -7.17 -19.95 -20.69
CA SER A 71 -7.99 -20.98 -21.35
C SER A 71 -9.46 -20.58 -21.58
N ARG A 72 -9.94 -19.52 -20.92
CA ARG A 72 -11.30 -18.99 -21.08
C ARG A 72 -11.44 -18.01 -22.24
N TYR A 73 -10.34 -17.58 -22.84
CA TYR A 73 -10.32 -16.59 -23.92
C TYR A 73 -10.11 -17.24 -25.29
N PRO A 74 -10.51 -16.57 -26.40
CA PRO A 74 -10.44 -17.16 -27.75
C PRO A 74 -9.04 -17.53 -28.23
N ASN A 75 -8.00 -16.84 -27.75
CA ASN A 75 -6.60 -17.04 -28.13
C ASN A 75 -5.74 -17.24 -26.87
N PRO A 76 -5.82 -18.40 -26.22
CA PRO A 76 -5.15 -18.61 -24.93
C PRO A 76 -3.63 -18.71 -25.11
N LEU A 77 -2.87 -18.06 -24.24
CA LEU A 77 -1.44 -18.33 -24.12
C LEU A 77 -1.19 -19.68 -23.41
N SER A 78 -0.20 -20.42 -23.90
CA SER A 78 0.21 -21.68 -23.26
C SER A 78 1.01 -21.41 -21.98
N GLU A 79 0.98 -22.36 -21.03
CA GLU A 79 1.78 -22.30 -19.81
C GLU A 79 3.27 -22.13 -20.11
N GLU A 80 3.82 -22.86 -21.09
CA GLU A 80 5.23 -22.73 -21.48
C GLU A 80 5.57 -21.33 -22.02
N THR A 81 4.68 -20.76 -22.85
CA THR A 81 4.87 -19.40 -23.37
C THR A 81 4.90 -18.39 -22.23
N ILE A 82 4.00 -18.52 -21.25
CA ILE A 82 3.96 -17.60 -20.10
C ILE A 82 5.19 -17.79 -19.22
N PHE A 83 5.59 -19.04 -18.94
CA PHE A 83 6.79 -19.35 -18.18
C PHE A 83 8.05 -18.75 -18.84
N ASP A 84 8.21 -18.91 -20.15
CA ASP A 84 9.37 -18.38 -20.87
C ASP A 84 9.46 -16.84 -20.84
N LEU A 85 8.34 -16.14 -20.67
CA LEU A 85 8.31 -14.68 -20.54
C LEU A 85 8.75 -14.21 -19.15
N ILE A 86 8.46 -14.97 -18.10
CA ILE A 86 8.76 -14.59 -16.71
C ILE A 86 10.04 -15.24 -16.17
N LYS A 87 10.49 -16.35 -16.75
CA LYS A 87 11.69 -17.05 -16.28
C LYS A 87 12.89 -16.13 -16.31
N ASP A 88 13.76 -16.30 -15.32
CA ASP A 88 15.02 -15.56 -15.17
C ASP A 88 14.83 -14.03 -15.09
N PHE A 89 13.60 -13.58 -14.78
CA PHE A 89 13.25 -12.16 -14.68
C PHE A 89 13.66 -11.35 -15.92
N LYS A 90 13.65 -11.99 -17.10
CA LYS A 90 14.27 -11.42 -18.31
C LYS A 90 13.37 -10.44 -19.05
N TYR A 91 12.13 -10.85 -19.38
CA TYR A 91 11.21 -10.03 -20.17
C TYR A 91 10.13 -9.41 -19.30
N ILE A 92 9.57 -10.20 -18.38
CA ILE A 92 8.57 -9.74 -17.42
C ILE A 92 9.09 -10.04 -16.02
N VAL A 93 9.15 -9.01 -15.19
CA VAL A 93 9.46 -9.12 -13.77
C VAL A 93 8.15 -8.94 -13.00
N PRO A 94 7.53 -10.00 -12.47
CA PRO A 94 6.29 -9.86 -11.72
C PRO A 94 6.55 -9.04 -10.45
N GLN A 95 5.57 -8.24 -10.05
CA GLN A 95 5.69 -7.47 -8.81
C GLN A 95 5.61 -8.40 -7.57
N GLY A 96 6.01 -7.89 -6.41
CA GLY A 96 6.09 -8.68 -5.18
C GLY A 96 4.80 -9.39 -4.76
N SER A 97 3.63 -8.75 -4.84
CA SER A 97 2.35 -9.39 -4.50
C SER A 97 1.93 -10.46 -5.51
N PRO A 98 2.00 -10.24 -6.84
CA PRO A 98 1.84 -11.31 -7.82
C PRO A 98 2.76 -12.51 -7.59
N MET A 99 4.05 -12.29 -7.32
CA MET A 99 5.01 -13.37 -7.05
C MET A 99 4.58 -14.26 -5.87
N ALA A 100 4.15 -13.63 -4.77
CA ALA A 100 3.73 -14.34 -3.57
C ALA A 100 2.31 -14.93 -3.67
N GLY A 101 1.42 -14.33 -4.46
CA GLY A 101 -0.02 -14.59 -4.41
C GLY A 101 -0.60 -15.41 -5.56
N ILE A 102 -0.09 -15.29 -6.79
CA ILE A 102 -0.69 -15.99 -7.94
C ILE A 102 -0.48 -17.49 -7.77
N GLY A 103 -1.57 -18.26 -7.80
CA GLY A 103 -1.53 -19.72 -7.65
C GLY A 103 -1.15 -20.20 -6.25
N ASN A 104 -1.23 -19.35 -5.22
CA ASN A 104 -0.94 -19.72 -3.83
C ASN A 104 -2.21 -20.22 -3.13
N PRO A 105 -2.33 -21.52 -2.79
CA PRO A 105 -3.49 -22.06 -2.10
C PRO A 105 -3.42 -21.93 -0.56
N TYR A 106 -2.27 -21.55 -0.01
CA TYR A 106 -2.01 -21.54 1.43
C TYR A 106 -2.23 -20.16 2.07
N GLN A 107 -2.25 -19.10 1.27
CA GLN A 107 -2.33 -17.73 1.78
C GLN A 107 -3.28 -16.88 0.94
N ILE A 108 -4.13 -16.10 1.62
CA ILE A 108 -4.95 -15.07 0.98
C ILE A 108 -4.13 -13.77 0.94
N ALA A 109 -3.56 -13.48 -0.23
CA ALA A 109 -2.85 -12.24 -0.51
C ALA A 109 -3.61 -11.41 -1.56
N SER A 110 -3.36 -10.10 -1.56
CA SER A 110 -3.73 -9.24 -2.68
C SER A 110 -2.83 -9.57 -3.87
N LEU A 111 -3.35 -9.53 -5.09
CA LEU A 111 -2.51 -9.57 -6.30
C LEU A 111 -2.09 -8.15 -6.76
N SER A 112 -2.72 -7.12 -6.22
CA SER A 112 -2.33 -5.72 -6.43
C SER A 112 -1.46 -5.21 -5.28
N ASN A 113 -0.42 -4.45 -5.60
CA ASN A 113 0.50 -3.90 -4.60
C ASN A 113 -0.04 -2.65 -3.90
N CYS A 114 -0.68 -1.74 -4.64
CA CYS A 114 -0.99 -0.39 -4.17
C CYS A 114 -2.47 -0.07 -4.36
N PHE A 115 -3.06 0.58 -3.37
CA PHE A 115 -4.46 0.97 -3.35
C PHE A 115 -4.60 2.43 -2.94
N VAL A 116 -5.54 3.12 -3.55
CA VAL A 116 -6.03 4.41 -3.06
C VAL A 116 -7.44 4.16 -2.55
N ILE A 117 -7.67 4.41 -1.28
CA ILE A 117 -8.98 4.21 -0.67
C ILE A 117 -9.46 5.48 0.01
N GLY A 118 -10.76 5.70 -0.11
CA GLY A 118 -11.46 6.86 0.42
C GLY A 118 -12.94 6.57 0.36
N ASN A 119 -13.73 7.48 0.91
CA ASN A 119 -15.16 7.36 0.85
C ASN A 119 -15.71 8.15 -0.33
N GLU A 120 -16.80 7.68 -0.92
CA GLU A 120 -17.59 8.46 -1.87
C GLU A 120 -18.28 9.62 -1.12
N GLY A 121 -18.36 10.79 -1.77
CA GLY A 121 -19.05 11.97 -1.24
C GLY A 121 -18.39 12.61 -0.01
N ASN A 122 -19.17 13.38 0.75
CA ASN A 122 -18.70 14.17 1.91
C ASN A 122 -18.63 13.32 3.20
N SER A 123 -17.68 12.41 3.27
CA SER A 123 -17.53 11.50 4.42
C SER A 123 -16.65 12.08 5.54
N ASP A 124 -16.98 13.31 5.94
CA ASP A 124 -16.36 14.04 7.05
C ASP A 124 -17.04 13.67 8.38
N SER A 125 -16.79 12.45 8.86
CA SER A 125 -17.36 11.89 10.09
C SER A 125 -16.48 10.80 10.71
N TYR A 126 -16.66 10.52 12.01
CA TYR A 126 -15.99 9.39 12.66
C TYR A 126 -16.32 8.06 12.00
N GLY A 127 -17.57 7.82 11.57
CA GLY A 127 -17.93 6.58 10.87
C GLY A 127 -17.14 6.40 9.58
N GLY A 128 -16.97 7.48 8.80
CA GLY A 128 -16.16 7.48 7.58
C GLY A 128 -14.67 7.23 7.86
N ILE A 129 -14.12 7.86 8.88
CA ILE A 129 -12.72 7.70 9.31
C ILE A 129 -12.44 6.26 9.78
N MET A 130 -13.32 5.69 10.61
CA MET A 130 -13.18 4.33 11.13
C MET A 130 -13.33 3.28 10.03
N LYS A 131 -14.23 3.50 9.07
CA LYS A 131 -14.39 2.63 7.90
C LYS A 131 -13.11 2.60 7.05
N ILE A 132 -12.53 3.77 6.75
CA ILE A 132 -11.27 3.86 5.99
C ILE A 132 -10.14 3.12 6.72
N ASP A 133 -10.02 3.30 8.04
CA ASP A 133 -9.01 2.62 8.85
C ASP A 133 -9.19 1.09 8.82
N GLN A 134 -10.44 0.61 8.90
CA GLN A 134 -10.76 -0.82 8.76
C GLN A 134 -10.33 -1.34 7.39
N GLU A 135 -10.66 -0.65 6.31
CA GLU A 135 -10.27 -1.04 4.94
C GLU A 135 -8.75 -1.03 4.77
N GLN A 136 -8.07 -0.02 5.32
CA GLN A 136 -6.61 0.09 5.34
C GLN A 136 -5.99 -1.18 5.96
N VAL A 137 -6.45 -1.56 7.16
CA VAL A 137 -5.97 -2.75 7.88
C VAL A 137 -6.22 -4.03 7.08
N GLN A 138 -7.39 -4.18 6.46
CA GLN A 138 -7.70 -5.36 5.64
C GLN A 138 -6.78 -5.48 4.42
N LEU A 139 -6.44 -4.38 3.77
CA LEU A 139 -5.51 -4.37 2.64
C LEU A 139 -4.08 -4.66 3.09
N MET A 140 -3.61 -4.04 4.17
CA MET A 140 -2.27 -4.24 4.70
C MET A 140 -2.03 -5.69 5.15
N LYS A 141 -3.04 -6.33 5.77
CA LYS A 141 -3.00 -7.78 6.10
C LYS A 141 -2.74 -8.65 4.87
N ARG A 142 -3.07 -8.17 3.67
CA ARG A 142 -2.96 -8.88 2.39
C ARG A 142 -1.80 -8.34 1.54
N ARG A 143 -0.80 -7.69 2.14
CA ARG A 143 0.38 -7.10 1.48
C ARG A 143 0.09 -5.88 0.58
N GLY A 144 -1.08 -5.26 0.71
CA GLY A 144 -1.42 -4.02 0.01
C GLY A 144 -0.86 -2.79 0.73
N GLY A 145 -0.16 -1.93 -0.01
CA GLY A 145 0.12 -0.55 0.39
C GLY A 145 -1.09 0.35 0.12
N VAL A 146 -1.29 1.35 0.96
CA VAL A 146 -2.50 2.19 0.95
C VAL A 146 -2.13 3.67 0.89
N GLY A 147 -2.87 4.42 0.07
CA GLY A 147 -2.84 5.88 0.00
C GLY A 147 -4.19 6.47 0.38
N HIS A 148 -4.17 7.52 1.21
CA HIS A 148 -5.36 8.30 1.59
C HIS A 148 -5.19 9.78 1.29
N ASP A 149 -6.29 10.43 0.91
CA ASP A 149 -6.38 11.89 0.86
C ASP A 149 -7.24 12.38 2.04
N LEU A 150 -6.64 13.17 2.93
CA LEU A 150 -7.31 13.71 4.13
C LEU A 150 -7.98 15.07 3.88
N SER A 151 -7.92 15.60 2.65
CA SER A 151 -8.45 16.95 2.33
C SER A 151 -9.97 17.08 2.49
N HIS A 152 -10.68 15.97 2.67
CA HIS A 152 -12.11 15.91 2.91
C HIS A 152 -12.48 16.01 4.40
N ILE A 153 -11.51 16.00 5.32
CA ILE A 153 -11.73 16.11 6.77
C ILE A 153 -11.67 17.58 7.15
N ARG A 154 -12.64 18.05 7.95
CA ARG A 154 -12.70 19.47 8.33
C ARG A 154 -11.47 19.95 9.11
N PRO A 155 -11.05 21.21 8.92
CA PRO A 155 -9.89 21.76 9.60
C PRO A 155 -10.12 21.89 11.10
N LYS A 156 -9.02 22.01 11.83
CA LYS A 156 -9.01 22.25 13.27
C LYS A 156 -9.82 23.51 13.62
N GLY A 157 -10.58 23.44 14.72
CA GLY A 157 -11.45 24.53 15.16
C GLY A 157 -12.81 24.59 14.45
N SER A 158 -13.06 23.77 13.44
CA SER A 158 -14.39 23.69 12.79
C SER A 158 -15.47 23.30 13.80
N PRO A 159 -16.67 23.92 13.79
CA PRO A 159 -17.75 23.58 14.69
C PRO A 159 -18.28 22.18 14.41
N VAL A 160 -18.55 21.44 15.48
CA VAL A 160 -19.15 20.11 15.46
C VAL A 160 -20.24 20.01 16.53
N LYS A 161 -21.05 18.96 16.48
CA LYS A 161 -22.14 18.72 17.43
C LYS A 161 -21.77 17.72 18.55
N ASN A 162 -20.49 17.44 18.74
CA ASN A 162 -20.02 16.59 19.85
C ASN A 162 -19.82 17.42 21.12
N SER A 163 -19.49 16.77 22.24
CA SER A 163 -19.30 17.44 23.54
C SER A 163 -18.19 18.50 23.54
N ALA A 164 -17.20 18.39 22.66
CA ALA A 164 -16.10 19.35 22.53
C ALA A 164 -16.44 20.56 21.64
N LEU A 165 -17.58 20.51 20.93
CA LEU A 165 -18.11 21.54 20.03
C LEU A 165 -17.19 21.99 18.89
N THR A 166 -15.95 21.49 18.84
CA THR A 166 -14.93 21.83 17.84
C THR A 166 -14.16 20.60 17.36
N SER A 167 -13.65 20.65 16.12
CA SER A 167 -12.79 19.63 15.53
C SER A 167 -11.33 19.79 15.95
N THR A 168 -10.63 18.68 16.16
CA THR A 168 -9.18 18.66 16.37
C THR A 168 -8.37 18.71 15.08
N GLY A 169 -9.02 18.68 13.92
CA GLY A 169 -8.39 18.74 12.60
C GLY A 169 -7.85 17.38 12.13
N ILE A 170 -6.98 17.41 11.11
CA ILE A 170 -6.52 16.19 10.42
C ILE A 170 -5.44 15.42 11.18
N VAL A 171 -4.62 16.11 11.99
CA VAL A 171 -3.41 15.54 12.60
C VAL A 171 -3.66 14.31 13.50
N PRO A 172 -4.64 14.29 14.41
CA PRO A 172 -4.90 13.12 15.23
C PRO A 172 -5.29 11.87 14.41
N PHE A 173 -5.91 12.06 13.25
CA PHE A 173 -6.25 10.96 12.35
C PHE A 173 -5.03 10.45 11.58
N MET A 174 -4.05 11.31 11.31
CA MET A 174 -2.75 10.87 10.77
C MET A 174 -2.05 9.90 11.73
N GLU A 175 -2.04 10.23 13.02
CA GLU A 175 -1.46 9.38 14.06
C GLU A 175 -2.18 8.04 14.15
N ARG A 176 -3.52 8.06 14.11
CA ARG A 176 -4.33 6.85 14.07
C ARG A 176 -3.94 5.94 12.91
N TYR A 177 -4.03 6.43 11.67
CA TYR A 177 -3.71 5.62 10.48
C TYR A 177 -2.26 5.12 10.50
N SER A 178 -1.33 5.97 10.97
CA SER A 178 0.07 5.61 11.18
C SER A 178 0.23 4.47 12.19
N ASN A 179 -0.50 4.48 13.30
CA ASN A 179 -0.42 3.44 14.32
C ASN A 179 -1.01 2.12 13.84
N SER A 180 -2.13 2.15 13.10
CA SER A 180 -2.73 0.95 12.49
C SER A 180 -1.74 0.20 11.57
N THR A 181 -0.81 0.90 10.90
CA THR A 181 0.22 0.24 10.07
C THR A 181 1.17 -0.65 10.86
N ARG A 182 1.39 -0.35 12.14
CA ARG A 182 2.28 -1.08 13.04
C ARG A 182 1.59 -2.29 13.63
N GLU A 183 0.31 -2.17 13.94
CA GLU A 183 -0.51 -3.28 14.45
C GLU A 183 -0.60 -4.43 13.44
N VAL A 184 -0.66 -4.10 12.14
CA VAL A 184 -0.76 -5.08 11.05
C VAL A 184 0.62 -5.53 10.54
N ALA A 185 1.72 -5.15 11.21
CA ALA A 185 3.05 -5.50 10.76
C ALA A 185 3.21 -7.02 10.62
N GLN A 186 3.75 -7.45 9.48
CA GLN A 186 3.96 -8.86 9.15
C GLN A 186 5.45 -9.13 9.06
N ASP A 187 5.98 -10.02 9.90
CA ASP A 187 7.34 -10.54 9.77
C ASP A 187 8.41 -9.42 9.64
N GLY A 188 8.35 -8.45 10.56
CA GLY A 188 9.25 -7.27 10.55
C GLY A 188 8.91 -6.20 9.51
N ARG A 189 7.88 -6.39 8.68
CA ARG A 189 7.43 -5.41 7.67
C ARG A 189 6.20 -4.65 8.14
N ARG A 190 6.34 -3.33 8.31
CA ARG A 190 5.20 -2.43 8.53
C ARG A 190 4.33 -2.31 7.27
N GLY A 191 3.03 -2.04 7.45
CA GLY A 191 2.17 -1.62 6.35
C GLY A 191 2.73 -0.37 5.65
N ALA A 192 2.63 -0.32 4.33
CA ALA A 192 3.02 0.86 3.56
C ALA A 192 1.83 1.83 3.49
N LEU A 193 1.99 3.04 4.05
CA LEU A 193 0.95 4.06 4.09
C LEU A 193 1.47 5.39 3.53
N MET A 194 0.67 6.00 2.66
CA MET A 194 0.84 7.38 2.22
C MET A 194 -0.39 8.20 2.63
N LEU A 195 -0.18 9.25 3.41
CA LEU A 195 -1.20 10.25 3.69
C LEU A 195 -0.94 11.46 2.81
N SER A 196 -2.01 12.01 2.24
CA SER A 196 -1.93 13.21 1.41
C SER A 196 -2.92 14.28 1.84
N VAL A 197 -2.57 15.54 1.58
CA VAL A 197 -3.47 16.69 1.75
C VAL A 197 -3.26 17.68 0.61
N SER A 198 -4.30 18.40 0.21
CA SER A 198 -4.20 19.54 -0.69
C SER A 198 -3.52 20.71 0.01
N ILE A 199 -2.64 21.43 -0.70
CA ILE A 199 -2.07 22.71 -0.23
C ILE A 199 -3.15 23.77 0.03
N ASN A 200 -4.31 23.62 -0.62
CA ASN A 200 -5.48 24.47 -0.40
C ASN A 200 -6.16 24.23 0.95
N HIS A 201 -5.87 23.11 1.63
CA HIS A 201 -6.52 22.78 2.91
C HIS A 201 -5.99 23.66 4.06
N PRO A 202 -6.83 24.23 4.95
CA PRO A 202 -6.36 25.12 6.02
C PRO A 202 -5.41 24.46 7.04
N ASP A 203 -5.52 23.14 7.23
CA ASP A 203 -4.60 22.36 8.08
C ASP A 203 -3.34 21.90 7.32
N SER A 204 -3.07 22.31 6.08
CA SER A 204 -1.91 21.77 5.33
C SER A 204 -0.57 22.12 5.98
N GLU A 205 -0.48 23.26 6.68
CA GLU A 205 0.70 23.63 7.46
C GLU A 205 0.91 22.68 8.65
N ASP A 206 -0.15 22.45 9.44
CA ASP A 206 -0.15 21.53 10.59
C ASP A 206 0.14 20.09 10.14
N PHE A 207 -0.33 19.70 8.95
CA PHE A 207 -0.04 18.40 8.33
C PHE A 207 1.46 18.22 8.02
N ILE A 208 2.13 19.26 7.53
CA ILE A 208 3.57 19.23 7.29
C ILE A 208 4.32 19.19 8.64
N ASP A 209 3.89 20.00 9.61
CA ASP A 209 4.51 20.05 10.94
C ASP A 209 4.40 18.70 11.67
N ALA A 210 3.29 17.99 11.51
CA ALA A 210 3.10 16.66 12.10
C ALA A 210 4.14 15.63 11.64
N LYS A 211 4.76 15.82 10.47
CA LYS A 211 5.86 14.98 10.00
C LYS A 211 7.20 15.33 10.65
N LEU A 212 7.40 16.61 10.96
CA LEU A 212 8.62 17.13 11.60
C LEU A 212 8.68 16.74 13.09
N GLU A 213 7.53 16.49 13.71
CA GLU A 213 7.44 16.05 15.10
C GLU A 213 7.83 14.56 15.24
N GLN A 214 8.99 14.34 15.89
CA GLN A 214 9.52 13.00 16.10
C GLN A 214 8.54 12.13 16.89
N GLY A 215 8.32 10.89 16.41
CA GLY A 215 7.47 9.91 17.10
C GLY A 215 5.98 9.98 16.74
N LYS A 216 5.50 11.09 16.17
CA LYS A 216 4.09 11.32 15.88
C LYS A 216 3.56 10.52 14.69
N VAL A 217 4.11 10.79 13.49
CA VAL A 217 3.71 10.10 12.25
C VAL A 217 4.89 9.29 11.71
N THR A 218 4.97 8.05 12.18
CA THR A 218 6.14 7.19 11.99
C THR A 218 5.87 6.00 11.05
N GLY A 219 4.60 5.64 10.84
CA GLY A 219 4.16 4.57 9.94
C GLY A 219 3.77 5.05 8.53
N ALA A 220 3.72 6.37 8.30
CA ALA A 220 3.26 6.95 7.04
C ALA A 220 4.31 7.84 6.35
N ASN A 221 4.29 7.81 5.02
CA ASN A 221 4.75 8.91 4.19
C ASN A 221 3.68 10.02 4.18
N VAL A 222 4.12 11.28 4.13
CA VAL A 222 3.28 12.47 4.15
C VAL A 222 3.54 13.23 2.84
N SER A 223 2.49 13.44 2.04
CA SER A 223 2.57 14.04 0.70
C SER A 223 1.64 15.24 0.58
N VAL A 224 2.13 16.37 0.06
CA VAL A 224 1.31 17.56 -0.16
C VAL A 224 1.03 17.69 -1.65
N ARG A 225 -0.25 17.81 -2.02
CA ARG A 225 -0.68 18.05 -3.41
C ARG A 225 -0.71 19.55 -3.66
N ILE A 226 0.12 19.97 -4.60
CA ILE A 226 0.33 21.38 -4.93
C ILE A 226 -0.50 21.74 -6.15
N ASP A 227 -1.16 22.89 -6.12
CA ASP A 227 -1.88 23.46 -7.26
C ASP A 227 -1.11 24.61 -7.92
N ASP A 228 -1.53 24.96 -9.13
CA ASP A 228 -0.89 26.00 -9.94
C ASP A 228 -0.98 27.39 -9.30
N GLU A 229 -2.08 27.69 -8.60
CA GLU A 229 -2.28 28.99 -7.95
C GLU A 229 -1.30 29.19 -6.79
N PHE A 230 -1.04 28.15 -6.01
CA PHE A 230 0.01 28.17 -5.00
C PHE A 230 1.38 28.42 -5.63
N MET A 231 1.72 27.70 -6.72
CA MET A 231 3.02 27.89 -7.38
C MET A 231 3.17 29.28 -8.01
N LYS A 232 2.10 29.85 -8.55
CA LYS A 232 2.08 31.25 -9.01
C LYS A 232 2.35 32.21 -7.85
N ALA A 233 1.71 32.00 -6.69
CA ALA A 233 1.92 32.82 -5.50
C ALA A 233 3.35 32.71 -4.96
N VAL A 234 3.95 31.51 -4.97
CA VAL A 234 5.37 31.29 -4.61
C VAL A 234 6.28 32.09 -5.54
N LYS A 235 6.09 32.00 -6.86
CA LYS A 235 6.89 32.74 -7.85
C LYS A 235 6.75 34.26 -7.73
N ALA A 236 5.54 34.74 -7.45
CA ALA A 236 5.24 36.16 -7.31
C ALA A 236 5.61 36.72 -5.92
N ASN A 237 6.03 35.87 -4.98
CA ASN A 237 6.21 36.23 -3.57
C ASN A 237 4.97 36.90 -2.97
N SER A 238 3.80 36.31 -3.24
CA SER A 238 2.50 36.79 -2.80
C SER A 238 1.83 35.82 -1.81
N THR A 239 0.66 36.23 -1.34
CA THR A 239 -0.17 35.40 -0.47
C THR A 239 -0.95 34.34 -1.24
N TYR A 240 -1.40 33.30 -0.53
CA TYR A 240 -2.27 32.25 -1.03
C TYR A 240 -3.41 31.99 -0.03
N THR A 241 -4.63 31.78 -0.54
CA THR A 241 -5.81 31.55 0.31
C THR A 241 -6.18 30.07 0.32
N GLN A 242 -5.98 29.45 1.48
CA GLN A 242 -6.46 28.12 1.81
C GLN A 242 -7.95 28.17 2.13
N LYS A 243 -8.69 27.13 1.74
CA LYS A 243 -10.15 27.04 1.82
C LYS A 243 -10.58 25.65 2.26
N TYR A 244 -11.68 25.59 3.03
CA TYR A 244 -12.42 24.36 3.28
C TYR A 244 -13.93 24.55 3.07
N PRO A 245 -14.64 23.65 2.36
CA PRO A 245 -14.09 22.57 1.54
C PRO A 245 -13.09 23.08 0.50
N ILE A 246 -12.09 22.27 0.17
CA ILE A 246 -11.03 22.66 -0.77
C ILE A 246 -11.63 23.06 -2.12
N PHE A 247 -11.07 24.10 -2.74
CA PHE A 247 -11.53 24.65 -4.02
C PHE A 247 -12.99 25.13 -4.06
N SER A 248 -13.68 25.25 -2.91
CA SER A 248 -15.05 25.77 -2.87
C SER A 248 -15.12 27.24 -3.28
N SER A 249 -16.12 27.58 -4.09
CA SER A 249 -16.49 28.97 -4.38
C SER A 249 -17.10 29.67 -3.15
N ASN A 250 -17.77 28.92 -2.27
CA ASN A 250 -18.35 29.37 -1.02
C ASN A 250 -17.71 28.59 0.15
N PRO A 251 -16.47 28.92 0.55
CA PRO A 251 -15.78 28.20 1.60
C PRO A 251 -16.42 28.47 2.96
N LYS A 252 -16.48 27.42 3.80
CA LYS A 252 -16.88 27.54 5.21
C LYS A 252 -15.74 28.06 6.09
N PHE A 253 -14.50 27.77 5.69
CA PHE A 253 -13.29 28.25 6.33
C PHE A 253 -12.32 28.76 5.27
N SER A 254 -11.65 29.87 5.58
CA SER A 254 -10.57 30.39 4.74
C SER A 254 -9.44 30.93 5.61
N LYS A 255 -8.20 30.71 5.18
CA LYS A 255 -6.98 31.22 5.82
C LYS A 255 -6.05 31.73 4.73
N THR A 256 -5.57 32.96 4.87
CA THR A 256 -4.55 33.51 3.97
C THR A 256 -3.17 33.30 4.57
N ILE A 257 -2.22 32.85 3.76
CA ILE A 257 -0.85 32.54 4.15
C ILE A 257 0.15 33.20 3.19
N GLU A 258 1.39 33.34 3.65
CA GLU A 258 2.53 33.70 2.79
C GLU A 258 3.01 32.46 2.04
N ALA A 259 2.81 32.39 0.72
CA ALA A 259 3.08 31.17 -0.05
C ALA A 259 4.55 30.75 0.03
N ASN A 260 5.48 31.70 -0.02
CA ASN A 260 6.91 31.44 0.11
C ASN A 260 7.32 30.90 1.47
N LYS A 261 6.63 31.27 2.56
CA LYS A 261 6.91 30.73 3.89
C LYS A 261 6.56 29.25 3.95
N LEU A 262 5.40 28.87 3.39
CA LEU A 262 4.99 27.47 3.33
C LEU A 262 5.83 26.66 2.36
N TRP A 263 6.18 27.20 1.20
CA TRP A 263 7.07 26.52 0.25
C TRP A 263 8.43 26.18 0.87
N LYS A 264 9.05 27.12 1.59
CA LYS A 264 10.30 26.88 2.32
C LYS A 264 10.18 25.75 3.34
N LYS A 265 9.00 25.56 3.95
CA LYS A 265 8.74 24.43 4.85
C LYS A 265 8.63 23.11 4.11
N ILE A 266 8.08 23.10 2.88
CA ILE A 266 7.92 21.89 2.06
C ILE A 266 9.26 21.38 1.52
N VAL A 267 10.17 22.27 1.14
CA VAL A 267 11.45 21.91 0.49
C VAL A 267 12.63 21.79 1.45
N HIS A 268 12.41 22.02 2.74
CA HIS A 268 13.44 21.85 3.78
C HIS A 268 13.62 20.37 4.14
#